data_AF-A0A9E3EPS8-F1
#
_entry.id   AF-A0A9E3EPS8-F1
#
_cell.length_a   1.000
_cell.length_b   1.000
_cell.length_c   1.000
_cell.angle_alpha   90.00
_cell.angle_beta   90.00
_cell.angle_gamma   90.00
#
_symmetry.space_group_name_H-M   'P 1'
#
loop_
_entity.id
_entity.type
_entity.pdbx_description
1 polymer ?
#
loop_
_entity_poly.entity_id
_entity_poly.type
_entity_poly.pdbx_seq_one_letter_code
_entity_poly.pdbx_strand_id
1 'polypeptide(L)'
;LNSDKQPINPTDNANNAQINLTFASLPFTLTGSAFAALSQQDLNIAADLADLQNDIPYLTKLNKASVKWGWYQEGYDAEPTDKGKEHTSYIGHHNGPQYFGYVAANPAISVNLHGLNDFFVDISQGKLGNEGGVFYLRGGFQNQAGLTPLNSNSTVQKNFQGDDDHPGYSDSQLSEALVAREINAIAQSPYWQHCAIIITYDESEGDYDHVPPEIIANDPNGLALSRGPRIPLLVISPYAKAHAISHEVGDHNSVIKFIDLICGLTPLQELPDEIAAQQLGETLYHEPNLGPEDGPSTPVGDLASAFSVGRLRGMIQPLPAIYAKIPESDITTLPHWGTNPLKTHLHITPTDYGRKNPIPTDFNPRPSSEPGFIPPPSS
;
A
#
# COMPACT_ATOMS: atom_id res chain seq x y z
N LEU A 1 11.63 -16.63 -7.70
CA LEU A 1 11.37 -16.51 -6.24
C LEU A 1 11.95 -17.72 -5.50
N ASN A 2 12.33 -17.61 -4.22
CA ASN A 2 12.86 -18.77 -3.44
C ASN A 2 11.77 -19.85 -3.38
N SER A 3 12.09 -21.13 -3.62
CA SER A 3 11.11 -22.22 -3.70
C SER A 3 10.31 -22.44 -2.41
N ASP A 4 10.75 -21.83 -1.31
CA ASP A 4 10.14 -21.89 0.00
C ASP A 4 9.17 -20.72 0.26
N LYS A 5 9.07 -19.73 -0.64
CA LYS A 5 8.10 -18.64 -0.56
C LYS A 5 6.78 -19.13 -1.15
N GLN A 6 5.77 -19.25 -0.31
CA GLN A 6 4.41 -19.63 -0.68
C GLN A 6 3.47 -18.45 -0.42
N PRO A 7 2.46 -18.26 -1.28
CA PRO A 7 2.19 -19.02 -2.50
C PRO A 7 3.07 -18.61 -3.70
N ILE A 8 3.05 -19.42 -4.76
CA ILE A 8 3.72 -19.14 -6.04
C ILE A 8 2.66 -19.06 -7.14
N ASN A 9 2.62 -17.97 -7.91
CA ASN A 9 1.78 -17.93 -9.11
C ASN A 9 2.38 -18.89 -10.16
N PRO A 10 1.59 -19.72 -10.86
CA PRO A 10 2.09 -20.60 -11.91
C PRO A 10 2.92 -19.93 -13.02
N THR A 11 2.76 -18.61 -13.23
CA THR A 11 3.55 -17.85 -14.21
C THR A 11 4.90 -17.36 -13.66
N ASP A 12 5.13 -17.46 -12.36
CA ASP A 12 6.35 -17.00 -11.73
C ASP A 12 7.56 -17.88 -12.09
N ASN A 13 8.69 -17.25 -12.35
CA ASN A 13 9.93 -17.97 -12.64
C ASN A 13 10.61 -18.45 -11.34
N ALA A 14 10.49 -19.74 -11.06
CA ALA A 14 11.16 -20.40 -9.94
C ALA A 14 12.70 -20.37 -10.01
N ASN A 15 13.28 -20.20 -11.21
CA ASN A 15 14.75 -20.23 -11.40
C ASN A 15 15.44 -18.90 -11.07
N ASN A 16 14.70 -17.82 -10.85
CA ASN A 16 15.26 -16.52 -10.48
C ASN A 16 14.70 -16.06 -9.13
N ALA A 17 15.24 -16.64 -8.06
CA ALA A 17 14.82 -16.38 -6.70
C ALA A 17 15.42 -15.10 -6.14
N GLN A 18 14.57 -14.12 -5.80
CA GLN A 18 14.97 -13.03 -4.91
C GLN A 18 15.41 -13.64 -3.57
N ILE A 19 16.61 -13.29 -3.14
CA ILE A 19 17.12 -13.62 -1.80
C ILE A 19 16.24 -12.97 -0.72
N ASN A 20 16.22 -13.56 0.47
CA ASN A 20 15.52 -12.93 1.59
C ASN A 20 16.22 -11.62 1.96
N LEU A 21 15.41 -10.58 2.18
CA LEU A 21 15.84 -9.35 2.81
C LEU A 21 15.94 -9.59 4.31
N THR A 22 16.97 -9.01 4.92
CA THR A 22 17.42 -9.33 6.27
C THR A 22 17.44 -8.11 7.19
N PHE A 23 17.19 -6.91 6.66
CA PHE A 23 17.12 -5.64 7.39
C PHE A 23 15.71 -5.34 7.92
N ALA A 24 15.58 -4.32 8.76
CA ALA A 24 14.33 -4.00 9.43
C ALA A 24 13.26 -3.51 8.45
N SER A 25 12.01 -3.81 8.78
CA SER A 25 10.83 -3.35 8.06
C SER A 25 9.71 -3.04 9.03
N LEU A 26 8.63 -2.44 8.54
CA LEU A 26 7.47 -2.15 9.38
C LEU A 26 6.89 -3.40 10.09
N PRO A 27 6.72 -4.58 9.44
CA PRO A 27 6.39 -5.83 10.14
C PRO A 27 7.28 -6.15 11.35
N PHE A 28 8.59 -5.85 11.28
CA PHE A 28 9.50 -6.04 12.40
C PHE A 28 9.16 -5.10 13.56
N THR A 29 9.05 -3.78 13.32
CA THR A 29 8.76 -2.81 14.40
C THR A 29 7.36 -3.00 14.99
N LEU A 30 6.38 -3.45 14.18
CA LEU A 30 5.03 -3.80 14.64
C LEU A 30 5.02 -4.95 15.66
N THR A 31 5.98 -5.88 15.64
CA THR A 31 6.04 -6.93 16.68
C THR A 31 6.51 -6.40 18.04
N GLY A 32 7.15 -5.22 18.09
CA GLY A 32 7.65 -4.63 19.32
C GLY A 32 8.59 -5.57 20.09
N SER A 33 8.44 -5.63 21.41
CA SER A 33 9.29 -6.51 22.24
C SER A 33 9.00 -8.00 22.10
N ALA A 34 7.93 -8.39 21.40
CA ALA A 34 7.60 -9.79 21.16
C ALA A 34 8.52 -10.42 20.10
N PHE A 35 9.20 -9.62 19.27
CA PHE A 35 10.02 -10.14 18.18
C PHE A 35 11.02 -11.21 18.63
N ALA A 36 11.75 -10.96 19.72
CA ALA A 36 12.79 -11.87 20.20
C ALA A 36 12.26 -13.28 20.53
N ALA A 37 11.00 -13.39 20.95
CA ALA A 37 10.34 -14.67 21.20
C ALA A 37 9.79 -15.28 19.90
N LEU A 38 9.19 -14.46 19.02
CA LEU A 38 8.64 -14.90 17.75
C LEU A 38 9.73 -15.39 16.79
N SER A 39 10.90 -14.75 16.79
CA SER A 39 12.03 -15.12 15.94
C SER A 39 12.63 -16.48 16.27
N GLN A 40 12.32 -17.07 17.44
CA GLN A 40 12.73 -18.45 17.76
C GLN A 40 11.98 -19.50 16.93
N GLN A 41 10.88 -19.12 16.26
CA GLN A 41 10.12 -19.99 15.36
C GLN A 41 10.53 -19.83 13.90
N ASP A 42 11.49 -18.94 13.62
CA ASP A 42 12.07 -18.76 12.31
C ASP A 42 12.87 -20.01 11.90
N LEU A 43 12.63 -20.48 10.68
CA LEU A 43 13.23 -21.70 10.15
C LEU A 43 14.70 -21.52 9.72
N ASN A 44 15.19 -20.28 9.60
CA ASN A 44 16.55 -19.95 9.19
C ASN A 44 17.09 -18.66 9.85
N ILE A 45 16.99 -18.59 11.19
CA ILE A 45 17.46 -17.48 12.05
C ILE A 45 18.80 -16.87 11.63
N ALA A 46 19.81 -17.72 11.34
CA ALA A 46 21.16 -17.26 11.07
C ALA A 46 21.27 -16.46 9.77
N ALA A 47 20.49 -16.82 8.75
CA ALA A 47 20.45 -16.07 7.51
C ALA A 47 19.46 -14.90 7.61
N ASP A 48 18.27 -15.15 8.14
CA ASP A 48 17.14 -14.22 8.04
C ASP A 48 17.23 -13.03 9.01
N LEU A 49 18.05 -13.13 10.06
CA LEU A 49 18.26 -12.07 11.06
C LEU A 49 19.65 -11.42 10.98
N ALA A 50 20.41 -11.67 9.91
CA ALA A 50 21.81 -11.24 9.80
C ALA A 50 22.01 -9.73 10.02
N ASP A 51 21.05 -8.91 9.58
CA ASP A 51 21.12 -7.44 9.68
C ASP A 51 20.21 -6.85 10.78
N LEU A 52 19.76 -7.68 11.74
CA LEU A 52 18.90 -7.25 12.88
C LEU A 52 19.57 -7.46 14.25
N GLN A 53 20.87 -7.71 14.28
CA GLN A 53 21.57 -8.17 15.48
C GLN A 53 21.54 -7.14 16.61
N ASN A 54 21.58 -5.84 16.28
CA ASN A 54 21.53 -4.76 17.26
C ASN A 54 20.10 -4.25 17.48
N ASP A 55 19.23 -4.40 16.48
CA ASP A 55 17.84 -3.95 16.56
C ASP A 55 16.98 -4.81 17.50
N ILE A 56 17.16 -6.14 17.47
CA ILE A 56 16.38 -7.06 18.33
C ILE A 56 16.54 -6.75 19.83
N PRO A 57 17.76 -6.67 20.40
CA PRO A 57 17.92 -6.31 21.80
C PRO A 57 17.46 -4.88 22.10
N TYR A 58 17.57 -3.97 21.12
CA TYR A 58 17.08 -2.60 21.24
C TYR A 58 15.55 -2.55 21.38
N LEU A 59 14.80 -3.15 20.45
CA LEU A 59 13.34 -3.24 20.54
C LEU A 59 12.86 -3.98 21.79
N THR A 60 13.56 -5.06 22.17
CA THR A 60 13.25 -5.80 23.41
C THR A 60 13.34 -4.90 24.64
N LYS A 61 14.38 -4.03 24.70
CA LYS A 61 14.57 -3.10 25.82
C LYS A 61 13.53 -1.99 25.86
N LEU A 62 13.04 -1.54 24.70
CA LEU A 62 11.97 -0.53 24.64
C LEU A 62 10.66 -1.04 25.23
N ASN A 63 10.44 -2.36 25.23
CA ASN A 63 9.27 -3.01 25.84
C ASN A 63 7.94 -2.44 25.34
N LYS A 64 7.89 -2.05 24.06
CA LYS A 64 6.68 -1.60 23.37
C LYS A 64 5.83 -2.83 23.02
N ALA A 65 4.51 -2.72 23.21
CA ALA A 65 3.58 -3.77 22.85
C ALA A 65 3.55 -3.99 21.34
N SER A 66 3.22 -5.22 20.93
CA SER A 66 2.99 -5.53 19.53
C SER A 66 1.73 -4.84 19.03
N VAL A 67 1.76 -4.35 17.81
CA VAL A 67 0.61 -3.86 17.07
C VAL A 67 0.19 -4.94 16.09
N LYS A 68 -1.10 -5.28 16.10
CA LYS A 68 -1.65 -6.25 15.16
C LYS A 68 -1.51 -5.72 13.73
N TRP A 69 -1.20 -6.60 12.80
CA TRP A 69 -1.16 -6.25 11.39
C TRP A 69 -1.63 -7.39 10.50
N GLY A 70 -1.89 -7.08 9.23
CA GLY A 70 -2.25 -8.07 8.22
C GLY A 70 -2.00 -7.57 6.82
N TRP A 71 -1.62 -8.46 5.92
CA TRP A 71 -1.52 -8.22 4.48
C TRP A 71 -2.53 -9.10 3.76
N TYR A 72 -3.59 -8.49 3.24
CA TYR A 72 -4.67 -9.16 2.53
C TYR A 72 -4.49 -8.89 1.04
N GLN A 73 -4.21 -9.93 0.26
CA GLN A 73 -3.96 -9.80 -1.17
C GLN A 73 -4.64 -10.89 -1.98
N GLU A 74 -5.17 -10.52 -3.15
CA GLU A 74 -5.86 -11.45 -4.03
C GLU A 74 -4.97 -12.64 -4.38
N GLY A 75 -5.50 -13.85 -4.25
CA GLY A 75 -4.84 -15.09 -4.64
C GLY A 75 -3.76 -15.59 -3.69
N TYR A 76 -3.54 -14.93 -2.54
CA TYR A 76 -2.52 -15.39 -1.59
C TYR A 76 -2.82 -16.80 -1.03
N ASP A 77 -4.07 -17.09 -0.71
CA ASP A 77 -4.54 -18.42 -0.36
C ASP A 77 -5.71 -18.84 -1.26
N ALA A 78 -6.37 -19.95 -0.90
CA ALA A 78 -7.46 -20.49 -1.70
C ALA A 78 -8.75 -19.74 -1.43
N GLU A 79 -9.24 -19.04 -2.45
CA GLU A 79 -10.43 -18.22 -2.40
C GLU A 79 -11.62 -18.89 -3.11
N PRO A 80 -12.88 -18.57 -2.75
CA PRO A 80 -14.06 -19.12 -3.42
C PRO A 80 -14.11 -18.86 -4.94
N THR A 81 -13.40 -17.83 -5.41
CA THR A 81 -13.28 -17.48 -6.83
C THR A 81 -12.27 -18.33 -7.59
N ASP A 82 -11.41 -19.07 -6.89
CA ASP A 82 -10.30 -19.77 -7.51
C ASP A 82 -10.81 -20.98 -8.29
N LYS A 83 -10.38 -21.08 -9.55
CA LYS A 83 -10.71 -22.20 -10.44
C LYS A 83 -9.77 -23.40 -10.23
N GLY A 84 -9.19 -23.55 -9.03
CA GLY A 84 -8.22 -24.58 -8.70
C GLY A 84 -7.49 -24.29 -7.37
N LYS A 85 -6.43 -25.05 -7.10
CA LYS A 85 -5.50 -24.77 -5.99
C LYS A 85 -4.32 -23.88 -6.42
N GLU A 86 -4.41 -23.31 -7.61
CA GLU A 86 -3.33 -22.56 -8.22
C GLU A 86 -3.55 -21.07 -7.95
N HIS A 87 -2.51 -20.38 -7.50
CA HIS A 87 -2.52 -18.96 -7.14
C HIS A 87 -2.44 -18.07 -8.39
N THR A 88 -3.34 -18.30 -9.35
CA THR A 88 -3.31 -17.68 -10.69
C THR A 88 -3.65 -16.19 -10.69
N SER A 89 -4.44 -15.73 -9.71
CA SER A 89 -4.73 -14.32 -9.50
C SER A 89 -3.64 -13.58 -8.71
N TYR A 90 -2.77 -14.31 -8.01
CA TYR A 90 -1.77 -13.74 -7.12
C TYR A 90 -0.63 -13.07 -7.87
N ILE A 91 -0.32 -11.83 -7.49
CA ILE A 91 0.85 -11.13 -8.01
C ILE A 91 1.95 -11.23 -6.96
N GLY A 92 2.83 -12.22 -7.13
CA GLY A 92 3.89 -12.53 -6.19
C GLY A 92 4.69 -11.30 -5.80
N HIS A 93 5.19 -10.54 -6.77
CA HIS A 93 6.07 -9.41 -6.48
C HIS A 93 5.39 -8.19 -5.82
N HIS A 94 4.07 -8.20 -5.67
CA HIS A 94 3.34 -7.14 -4.98
C HIS A 94 3.19 -7.37 -3.46
N ASN A 95 3.43 -8.59 -2.95
CA ASN A 95 3.39 -8.85 -1.50
C ASN A 95 4.75 -8.52 -0.87
N GLY A 96 4.91 -7.28 -0.40
CA GLY A 96 6.16 -6.75 0.16
C GLY A 96 6.72 -7.54 1.35
N PRO A 97 5.92 -7.83 2.40
CA PRO A 97 6.42 -8.50 3.61
C PRO A 97 7.06 -9.87 3.36
N GLN A 98 6.60 -10.64 2.36
CA GLN A 98 7.18 -11.97 2.06
C GLN A 98 8.65 -11.92 1.60
N TYR A 99 9.16 -10.73 1.26
CA TYR A 99 10.56 -10.59 0.86
C TYR A 99 11.51 -10.65 2.06
N PHE A 100 11.02 -10.37 3.27
CA PHE A 100 11.80 -10.40 4.50
C PHE A 100 11.84 -11.83 5.06
N GLY A 101 13.05 -12.33 5.31
CA GLY A 101 13.26 -13.71 5.77
C GLY A 101 12.50 -14.03 7.05
N TYR A 102 12.58 -13.11 8.02
CA TYR A 102 11.88 -13.21 9.30
C TYR A 102 10.36 -13.12 9.23
N VAL A 103 9.80 -12.81 8.06
CA VAL A 103 8.37 -12.97 7.80
C VAL A 103 8.15 -14.29 7.08
N ALA A 104 8.73 -14.46 5.89
CA ALA A 104 8.43 -15.58 5.01
C ALA A 104 8.81 -16.96 5.56
N ALA A 105 9.93 -17.05 6.28
CA ALA A 105 10.44 -18.28 6.87
C ALA A 105 10.02 -18.45 8.34
N ASN A 106 9.13 -17.59 8.86
CA ASN A 106 8.68 -17.64 10.25
C ASN A 106 7.16 -17.84 10.33
N PRO A 107 6.67 -19.08 10.59
CA PRO A 107 5.24 -19.36 10.70
C PRO A 107 4.49 -18.53 11.75
N ALA A 108 5.18 -18.01 12.77
CA ALA A 108 4.58 -17.16 13.79
C ALA A 108 4.30 -15.73 13.29
N ILE A 109 4.94 -15.33 12.19
CA ILE A 109 4.82 -13.99 11.59
C ILE A 109 4.12 -14.06 10.23
N SER A 110 4.39 -15.08 9.39
CA SER A 110 3.71 -15.26 8.10
C SER A 110 2.21 -15.55 8.21
N VAL A 111 1.71 -15.90 9.40
CA VAL A 111 0.28 -16.00 9.69
C VAL A 111 -0.49 -14.69 9.48
N ASN A 112 0.19 -13.55 9.36
CA ASN A 112 -0.41 -12.25 9.05
C ASN A 112 -0.56 -12.00 7.54
N LEU A 113 -0.21 -12.96 6.68
CA LEU A 113 -0.41 -12.89 5.24
C LEU A 113 -1.65 -13.72 4.87
N HIS A 114 -2.56 -13.12 4.11
CA HIS A 114 -3.92 -13.62 3.88
C HIS A 114 -4.40 -13.40 2.44
N GLY A 115 -5.35 -14.20 1.98
CA GLY A 115 -6.18 -13.90 0.82
C GLY A 115 -6.99 -12.62 1.01
N LEU A 116 -7.39 -11.96 -0.09
CA LEU A 116 -8.13 -10.71 0.00
C LEU A 116 -9.53 -10.88 0.61
N ASN A 117 -10.24 -12.00 0.39
CA ASN A 117 -11.58 -12.13 0.95
C ASN A 117 -11.58 -12.39 2.46
N ASP A 118 -10.46 -12.90 3.01
CA ASP A 118 -10.29 -13.03 4.44
C ASP A 118 -10.48 -11.68 5.14
N PHE A 119 -10.15 -10.55 4.50
CA PHE A 119 -10.44 -9.22 5.06
C PHE A 119 -11.94 -9.01 5.27
N PHE A 120 -12.77 -9.33 4.27
CA PHE A 120 -14.23 -9.16 4.37
C PHE A 120 -14.83 -10.12 5.40
N VAL A 121 -14.28 -11.32 5.54
CA VAL A 121 -14.66 -12.27 6.59
C VAL A 121 -14.24 -11.74 7.97
N ASP A 122 -13.01 -11.28 8.11
CA ASP A 122 -12.45 -10.83 9.38
C ASP A 122 -13.13 -9.56 9.88
N ILE A 123 -13.40 -8.60 9.00
CA ILE A 123 -14.08 -7.37 9.39
C ILE A 123 -15.53 -7.62 9.79
N SER A 124 -16.25 -8.49 9.06
CA SER A 124 -17.64 -8.84 9.37
C SER A 124 -17.79 -9.65 10.65
N GLN A 125 -16.75 -10.42 11.02
CA GLN A 125 -16.71 -11.21 12.25
C GLN A 125 -16.02 -10.48 13.43
N GLY A 126 -15.55 -9.24 13.23
CA GLY A 126 -14.86 -8.47 14.28
C GLY A 126 -13.48 -9.04 14.66
N LYS A 127 -12.82 -9.76 13.75
CA LYS A 127 -11.52 -10.42 13.99
C LYS A 127 -10.31 -9.50 13.85
N LEU A 128 -10.47 -8.29 13.30
CA LEU A 128 -9.39 -7.30 13.24
C LEU A 128 -8.97 -6.77 14.63
N GLY A 129 -9.76 -7.03 15.67
CA GLY A 129 -9.40 -6.77 17.06
C GLY A 129 -9.82 -5.39 17.55
N ASN A 130 -10.27 -5.30 18.80
CA ASN A 130 -10.80 -4.05 19.37
C ASN A 130 -9.75 -2.95 19.53
N GLU A 131 -8.48 -3.31 19.66
CA GLU A 131 -7.36 -2.36 19.76
C GLU A 131 -6.95 -1.81 18.39
N GLY A 132 -7.50 -2.37 17.30
CA GLY A 132 -7.14 -2.04 15.93
C GLY A 132 -5.81 -2.67 15.49
N GLY A 133 -5.25 -2.13 14.42
CA GLY A 133 -4.02 -2.62 13.80
C GLY A 133 -3.75 -1.93 12.47
N VAL A 134 -2.73 -2.43 11.76
CA VAL A 134 -2.32 -1.95 10.44
C VAL A 134 -2.64 -3.02 9.40
N PHE A 135 -3.55 -2.75 8.47
CA PHE A 135 -4.01 -3.73 7.50
C PHE A 135 -3.81 -3.20 6.08
N TYR A 136 -3.09 -3.97 5.28
CA TYR A 136 -2.86 -3.70 3.86
C TYR A 136 -3.80 -4.53 3.00
N LEU A 137 -4.33 -3.93 1.93
CA LEU A 137 -5.34 -4.51 1.05
C LEU A 137 -4.87 -4.34 -0.40
N ARG A 138 -4.91 -5.40 -1.20
CA ARG A 138 -4.53 -5.32 -2.61
C ARG A 138 -5.25 -6.33 -3.50
N GLY A 139 -5.69 -5.85 -4.66
CA GLY A 139 -6.23 -6.66 -5.75
C GLY A 139 -5.18 -7.54 -6.43
N GLY A 140 -5.51 -8.05 -7.62
CA GLY A 140 -4.60 -8.90 -8.39
C GLY A 140 -4.97 -9.04 -9.86
N PHE A 141 -4.60 -10.16 -10.48
CA PHE A 141 -4.83 -10.41 -11.90
C PHE A 141 -6.31 -10.68 -12.25
N GLN A 142 -7.19 -10.82 -11.25
CA GLN A 142 -8.62 -11.02 -11.44
C GLN A 142 -9.40 -10.03 -10.58
N ASN A 143 -10.71 -10.23 -10.43
CA ASN A 143 -11.49 -9.45 -9.50
C ASN A 143 -12.44 -10.35 -8.72
N GLN A 144 -12.44 -10.16 -7.41
CA GLN A 144 -13.20 -10.99 -6.48
C GLN A 144 -14.72 -10.71 -6.54
N ALA A 145 -15.11 -9.59 -7.17
CA ALA A 145 -16.51 -9.19 -7.32
C ALA A 145 -17.22 -9.90 -8.50
N GLY A 146 -16.47 -10.56 -9.40
CA GLY A 146 -17.04 -11.15 -10.62
C GLY A 146 -17.60 -10.12 -11.61
N LEU A 147 -17.13 -8.88 -11.52
CA LEU A 147 -17.47 -7.80 -12.44
C LEU A 147 -16.73 -8.00 -13.77
N THR A 148 -17.29 -7.42 -14.83
CA THR A 148 -16.76 -7.51 -16.19
C THR A 148 -16.61 -6.09 -16.74
N PRO A 149 -15.52 -5.77 -17.47
CA PRO A 149 -15.34 -4.47 -18.09
C PRO A 149 -16.55 -4.05 -18.92
N LEU A 150 -16.86 -2.75 -18.86
CA LEU A 150 -17.98 -2.14 -19.56
C LEU A 150 -17.92 -2.35 -21.09
N ASN A 151 -16.72 -2.35 -21.65
CA ASN A 151 -16.51 -2.56 -23.08
C ASN A 151 -16.94 -3.98 -23.48
N SER A 152 -17.96 -4.08 -24.33
CA SER A 152 -18.53 -5.36 -24.78
C SER A 152 -17.62 -6.17 -25.72
N ASN A 153 -16.42 -5.68 -26.05
CA ASN A 153 -15.44 -6.43 -26.82
C ASN A 153 -14.96 -7.64 -26.00
N SER A 154 -15.19 -8.84 -26.52
CA SER A 154 -14.83 -10.10 -25.84
C SER A 154 -13.33 -10.25 -25.54
N THR A 155 -12.46 -9.58 -26.29
CA THR A 155 -11.02 -9.56 -25.99
C THR A 155 -10.71 -8.68 -24.79
N VAL A 156 -11.41 -7.54 -24.65
CA VAL A 156 -11.26 -6.67 -23.48
C VAL A 156 -11.78 -7.38 -22.23
N GLN A 157 -13.00 -7.91 -22.29
CA GLN A 157 -13.61 -8.66 -21.18
C GLN A 157 -12.83 -9.92 -20.78
N LYS A 158 -12.00 -10.46 -21.67
CA LYS A 158 -11.16 -11.62 -21.36
C LYS A 158 -9.83 -11.23 -20.72
N ASN A 159 -9.21 -10.16 -21.20
CA ASN A 159 -7.81 -9.84 -20.89
C ASN A 159 -7.65 -8.81 -19.77
N PHE A 160 -8.70 -8.03 -19.47
CA PHE A 160 -8.65 -6.99 -18.45
C PHE A 160 -9.62 -7.35 -17.31
N GLN A 161 -9.19 -8.27 -16.45
CA GLN A 161 -10.01 -8.78 -15.34
C GLN A 161 -9.48 -8.37 -13.98
N GLY A 162 -8.25 -7.84 -13.91
CA GLY A 162 -7.62 -7.39 -12.68
C GLY A 162 -8.27 -6.16 -12.06
N ASP A 163 -8.07 -6.01 -10.75
CA ASP A 163 -8.63 -4.95 -9.91
C ASP A 163 -7.59 -4.22 -9.05
N ASP A 164 -6.33 -4.18 -9.50
CA ASP A 164 -5.22 -3.47 -8.84
C ASP A 164 -4.71 -2.22 -9.57
N ASP A 165 -5.48 -1.73 -10.55
CA ASP A 165 -5.18 -0.58 -11.43
C ASP A 165 -3.99 -0.72 -12.39
N HIS A 166 -3.25 -1.83 -12.37
CA HIS A 166 -2.11 -2.01 -13.26
C HIS A 166 -2.55 -2.16 -14.74
N PRO A 167 -1.99 -1.38 -15.66
CA PRO A 167 -2.33 -1.44 -17.08
C PRO A 167 -1.90 -2.76 -17.70
N GLY A 168 -2.62 -3.17 -18.75
CA GLY A 168 -2.34 -4.41 -19.49
C GLY A 168 -3.12 -5.63 -19.02
N TYR A 169 -3.64 -5.63 -17.79
CA TYR A 169 -4.54 -6.70 -17.30
C TYR A 169 -5.64 -6.24 -16.33
N SER A 170 -5.57 -5.03 -15.79
CA SER A 170 -6.63 -4.46 -14.95
C SER A 170 -7.52 -3.50 -15.74
N ASP A 171 -8.73 -3.26 -15.23
CA ASP A 171 -9.64 -2.21 -15.71
C ASP A 171 -9.97 -1.31 -14.52
N SER A 172 -9.75 0.00 -14.67
CA SER A 172 -9.88 0.96 -13.55
C SER A 172 -11.22 0.92 -12.84
N GLN A 173 -12.31 0.58 -13.53
CA GLN A 173 -13.61 0.47 -12.89
C GLN A 173 -13.70 -0.78 -12.00
N LEU A 174 -13.01 -1.87 -12.36
CA LEU A 174 -12.95 -3.03 -11.48
C LEU A 174 -12.17 -2.71 -10.19
N SER A 175 -11.06 -1.97 -10.32
CA SER A 175 -10.27 -1.51 -9.17
C SER A 175 -11.06 -0.51 -8.30
N GLU A 176 -11.75 0.46 -8.90
CA GLU A 176 -12.63 1.40 -8.19
C GLU A 176 -13.72 0.66 -7.41
N ALA A 177 -14.31 -0.40 -8.00
CA ALA A 177 -15.27 -1.24 -7.31
C ALA A 177 -14.66 -1.99 -6.12
N LEU A 178 -13.43 -2.50 -6.22
CA LEU A 178 -12.72 -3.13 -5.10
C LEU A 178 -12.54 -2.14 -3.96
N VAL A 179 -11.92 -0.98 -4.24
CA VAL A 179 -11.68 0.07 -3.25
C VAL A 179 -12.99 0.53 -2.59
N ALA A 180 -14.06 0.67 -3.38
CA ALA A 180 -15.37 1.04 -2.84
C ALA A 180 -15.95 -0.02 -1.88
N ARG A 181 -15.78 -1.31 -2.18
CA ARG A 181 -16.20 -2.41 -1.30
C ARG A 181 -15.43 -2.39 0.02
N GLU A 182 -14.12 -2.17 -0.03
CA GLU A 182 -13.27 -2.10 1.16
C GLU A 182 -13.64 -0.91 2.05
N ILE A 183 -13.77 0.29 1.47
CA ILE A 183 -14.22 1.49 2.19
C ILE A 183 -15.60 1.24 2.81
N ASN A 184 -16.53 0.64 2.07
CA ASN A 184 -17.86 0.33 2.58
C ASN A 184 -17.82 -0.66 3.74
N ALA A 185 -16.99 -1.70 3.67
CA ALA A 185 -16.83 -2.66 4.75
C ALA A 185 -16.32 -1.98 6.03
N ILE A 186 -15.32 -1.10 5.91
CA ILE A 186 -14.77 -0.33 7.03
C ILE A 186 -15.80 0.66 7.58
N ALA A 187 -16.43 1.46 6.72
CA ALA A 187 -17.41 2.47 7.10
C ALA A 187 -18.67 1.89 7.78
N GLN A 188 -19.03 0.65 7.46
CA GLN A 188 -20.15 -0.07 8.09
C GLN A 188 -19.77 -0.77 9.39
N SER A 189 -18.47 -0.98 9.61
CA SER A 189 -17.96 -1.64 10.81
C SER A 189 -17.86 -0.69 12.01
N PRO A 190 -17.76 -1.22 13.24
CA PRO A 190 -17.40 -0.42 14.42
C PRO A 190 -16.04 0.29 14.30
N TYR A 191 -15.14 -0.18 13.42
CA TYR A 191 -13.80 0.39 13.23
C TYR A 191 -13.81 1.78 12.62
N TRP A 192 -14.89 2.20 11.93
CA TRP A 192 -15.00 3.54 11.33
C TRP A 192 -14.63 4.65 12.31
N GLN A 193 -15.04 4.53 13.59
CA GLN A 193 -14.81 5.58 14.60
C GLN A 193 -13.34 5.80 14.96
N HIS A 194 -12.46 4.86 14.57
CA HIS A 194 -11.06 4.81 14.95
C HIS A 194 -10.12 4.54 13.76
N CYS A 195 -10.58 4.73 12.51
CA CYS A 195 -9.79 4.41 11.33
C CYS A 195 -9.18 5.62 10.62
N ALA A 196 -8.10 5.36 9.92
CA ALA A 196 -7.65 6.14 8.78
C ALA A 196 -7.44 5.15 7.62
N ILE A 197 -8.10 5.40 6.49
CA ILE A 197 -7.92 4.65 5.26
C ILE A 197 -6.99 5.49 4.39
N ILE A 198 -5.91 4.89 3.91
CA ILE A 198 -4.96 5.51 2.99
C ILE A 198 -5.07 4.74 1.67
N ILE A 199 -5.40 5.46 0.60
CA ILE A 199 -5.38 4.92 -0.76
C ILE A 199 -4.17 5.54 -1.45
N THR A 200 -3.28 4.72 -1.95
CA THR A 200 -2.05 5.16 -2.63
C THR A 200 -1.67 4.11 -3.68
N TYR A 201 -0.77 4.49 -4.56
CA TYR A 201 -0.19 3.60 -5.57
C TYR A 201 1.22 3.19 -5.15
N ASP A 202 1.72 2.06 -5.62
CA ASP A 202 3.11 1.64 -5.39
C ASP A 202 4.06 2.35 -6.34
N GLU A 203 3.64 2.60 -7.57
CA GLU A 203 4.40 3.37 -8.57
C GLU A 203 3.48 4.15 -9.53
N SER A 204 4.00 4.56 -10.70
CA SER A 204 3.34 5.53 -11.59
C SER A 204 2.99 4.98 -12.97
N GLU A 205 3.27 3.72 -13.22
CA GLU A 205 3.25 2.99 -14.49
C GLU A 205 4.14 3.58 -15.59
N GLY A 206 4.93 4.60 -15.24
CA GLY A 206 5.63 5.46 -16.19
C GLY A 206 4.71 6.49 -16.86
N ASP A 207 3.51 6.73 -16.32
CA ASP A 207 2.63 7.81 -16.76
C ASP A 207 3.29 9.18 -16.57
N TYR A 208 2.87 10.11 -17.43
CA TYR A 208 3.46 11.44 -17.41
C TYR A 208 2.95 12.27 -16.24
N ASP A 209 3.88 12.62 -15.35
CA ASP A 209 3.72 13.72 -14.42
C ASP A 209 4.65 14.89 -14.79
N HIS A 210 4.14 16.10 -14.60
CA HIS A 210 4.87 17.32 -14.97
C HIS A 210 5.86 17.79 -13.91
N VAL A 211 5.80 17.24 -12.70
CA VAL A 211 6.71 17.58 -11.61
C VAL A 211 7.93 16.67 -11.70
N PRO A 212 9.13 17.23 -11.91
CA PRO A 212 10.34 16.41 -11.93
C PRO A 212 10.58 15.76 -10.55
N PRO A 213 10.91 14.46 -10.49
CA PRO A 213 11.27 13.79 -9.25
C PRO A 213 12.43 14.48 -8.53
N GLU A 214 12.30 14.64 -7.21
CA GLU A 214 13.39 15.14 -6.37
C GLU A 214 14.47 14.07 -6.23
N ILE A 215 15.72 14.42 -6.56
CA ILE A 215 16.89 13.58 -6.30
C ILE A 215 17.28 13.74 -4.82
N ILE A 216 17.32 12.63 -4.09
CA ILE A 216 17.56 12.60 -2.63
C ILE A 216 18.95 12.12 -2.26
N ALA A 217 19.54 11.25 -3.10
CA ALA A 217 20.86 10.67 -2.93
C ALA A 217 21.39 10.18 -4.29
N ASN A 218 22.61 9.65 -4.31
CA ASN A 218 23.10 8.80 -5.39
C ASN A 218 23.45 7.40 -4.87
N ASP A 219 23.36 6.40 -5.75
CA ASP A 219 23.86 5.06 -5.45
C ASP A 219 25.40 5.05 -5.47
N PRO A 220 26.06 3.95 -5.04
CA PRO A 220 27.52 3.81 -5.10
C PRO A 220 28.14 3.96 -6.51
N ASN A 221 27.36 3.85 -7.58
CA ASN A 221 27.80 4.04 -8.96
C ASN A 221 27.57 5.48 -9.46
N GLY A 222 27.02 6.37 -8.63
CA GLY A 222 26.69 7.75 -8.96
C GLY A 222 25.37 7.91 -9.72
N LEU A 223 24.50 6.90 -9.74
CA LEU A 223 23.16 7.00 -10.31
C LEU A 223 22.22 7.69 -9.32
N ALA A 224 21.45 8.66 -9.81
CA ALA A 224 20.52 9.41 -8.98
C ALA A 224 19.45 8.49 -8.38
N LEU A 225 19.31 8.55 -7.06
CA LEU A 225 18.18 8.01 -6.31
C LEU A 225 17.21 9.17 -6.09
N SER A 226 15.98 9.00 -6.57
CA SER A 226 14.93 10.02 -6.48
C SER A 226 13.70 9.48 -5.78
N ARG A 227 12.80 10.37 -5.34
CA ARG A 227 11.47 9.99 -4.81
C ARG A 227 10.52 9.40 -5.86
N GLY A 228 10.97 9.29 -7.12
CA GLY A 228 10.14 8.84 -8.23
C GLY A 228 9.10 9.87 -8.68
N PRO A 229 8.32 9.56 -9.73
CA PRO A 229 7.18 10.38 -10.15
C PRO A 229 6.12 10.48 -9.05
N ARG A 230 5.35 11.58 -9.06
CA ARG A 230 4.25 11.74 -8.12
C ARG A 230 3.17 10.68 -8.37
N ILE A 231 2.61 10.18 -7.28
CA ILE A 231 1.47 9.26 -7.28
C ILE A 231 0.28 9.89 -6.55
N PRO A 232 -0.97 9.47 -6.83
CA PRO A 232 -2.11 9.85 -6.02
C PRO A 232 -2.01 9.31 -4.59
N LEU A 233 -2.46 10.11 -3.62
CA LEU A 233 -2.67 9.67 -2.23
C LEU A 233 -3.94 10.30 -1.68
N LEU A 234 -4.83 9.48 -1.11
CA LEU A 234 -6.05 9.92 -0.43
C LEU A 234 -6.05 9.44 1.01
N VAL A 235 -6.51 10.30 1.92
CA VAL A 235 -6.78 9.95 3.32
C VAL A 235 -8.29 10.09 3.58
N ILE A 236 -8.92 8.99 3.97
CA ILE A 236 -10.34 8.93 4.34
C ILE A 236 -10.43 8.55 5.82
N SER A 237 -11.05 9.40 6.63
CA SER A 237 -11.19 9.17 8.07
C SER A 237 -12.34 9.99 8.66
N PRO A 238 -12.99 9.52 9.73
CA PRO A 238 -13.86 10.40 10.54
C PRO A 238 -13.14 11.67 11.03
N TYR A 239 -11.80 11.67 11.13
CA TYR A 239 -11.02 12.82 11.62
C TYR A 239 -10.40 13.67 10.50
N ALA A 240 -10.54 13.27 9.24
CA ALA A 240 -9.96 13.98 8.09
C ALA A 240 -10.55 15.39 7.91
N LYS A 241 -9.81 16.27 7.24
CA LYS A 241 -10.34 17.50 6.64
C LYS A 241 -11.13 17.10 5.39
N ALA A 242 -12.42 17.47 5.34
CA ALA A 242 -13.25 17.18 4.18
C ALA A 242 -12.98 18.17 3.05
N HIS A 243 -12.93 17.69 1.81
CA HIS A 243 -12.71 18.48 0.58
C HIS A 243 -11.43 19.33 0.65
N ALA A 244 -10.35 18.77 1.19
CA ALA A 244 -9.08 19.45 1.37
C ALA A 244 -7.99 18.77 0.54
N ILE A 245 -7.02 19.58 0.11
CA ILE A 245 -5.77 19.11 -0.49
C ILE A 245 -4.65 19.49 0.48
N SER A 246 -3.84 18.50 0.87
CA SER A 246 -2.57 18.78 1.55
C SER A 246 -1.48 19.01 0.51
N HIS A 247 -0.59 19.95 0.79
CA HIS A 247 0.61 20.23 -0.01
C HIS A 247 1.90 19.93 0.77
N GLU A 248 1.77 19.19 1.87
CA GLU A 248 2.91 18.65 2.58
C GLU A 248 3.69 17.73 1.63
N VAL A 249 5.01 17.87 1.62
CA VAL A 249 5.89 17.00 0.83
C VAL A 249 5.83 15.60 1.43
N GLY A 250 5.66 14.59 0.60
CA GLY A 250 5.61 13.20 1.06
C GLY A 250 5.92 12.23 -0.07
N ASP A 251 6.33 11.03 0.34
CA ASP A 251 6.48 9.82 -0.45
C ASP A 251 5.93 8.60 0.33
N HIS A 252 6.25 7.38 -0.09
CA HIS A 252 5.84 6.15 0.62
C HIS A 252 6.32 6.07 2.08
N ASN A 253 7.44 6.72 2.45
CA ASN A 253 7.88 6.79 3.85
C ASN A 253 6.88 7.56 4.72
N SER A 254 6.11 8.49 4.16
CA SER A 254 5.07 9.24 4.91
C SER A 254 4.00 8.32 5.48
N VAL A 255 3.70 7.20 4.80
CA VAL A 255 2.75 6.19 5.30
C VAL A 255 3.33 5.46 6.51
N ILE A 256 4.61 5.06 6.43
CA ILE A 256 5.34 4.42 7.54
C ILE A 256 5.42 5.37 8.73
N LYS A 257 5.83 6.62 8.50
CA LYS A 257 5.92 7.68 9.52
C LYS A 257 4.57 7.98 10.18
N PHE A 258 3.48 7.97 9.42
CA PHE A 258 2.13 8.09 9.96
C PHE A 258 1.78 6.91 10.86
N ILE A 259 2.11 5.68 10.43
CA ILE A 259 1.90 4.46 11.23
C ILE A 259 2.71 4.54 12.52
N ASP A 260 3.98 4.93 12.47
CA ASP A 260 4.82 5.11 13.64
C ASP A 260 4.22 6.11 14.63
N LEU A 261 3.71 7.25 14.11
CA LEU A 261 3.06 8.28 14.90
C LEU A 261 1.81 7.78 15.61
N ILE A 262 0.90 7.09 14.92
CA ILE A 262 -0.38 6.65 15.49
C ILE A 262 -0.23 5.43 16.40
N CYS A 263 0.74 4.56 16.12
CA CYS A 263 0.98 3.33 16.86
C CYS A 263 2.06 3.49 17.94
N GLY A 264 2.76 4.62 17.97
CA GLY A 264 3.87 4.86 18.89
C GLY A 264 5.07 3.95 18.64
N LEU A 265 5.31 3.55 17.39
CA LEU A 265 6.43 2.70 17.01
C LEU A 265 7.74 3.48 17.06
N THR A 266 8.85 2.76 16.89
CA THR A 266 10.16 3.39 16.71
C THR A 266 10.41 3.49 15.21
N PRO A 267 10.71 4.67 14.67
CA PRO A 267 11.03 4.81 13.25
C PRO A 267 12.18 3.88 12.85
N LEU A 268 12.13 3.34 11.65
CA LEU A 268 13.19 2.49 11.10
C LEU A 268 14.51 3.26 11.04
N GLN A 269 14.48 4.55 10.69
CA GLN A 269 15.67 5.40 10.71
C GLN A 269 16.38 5.47 12.08
N GLU A 270 15.67 5.23 13.18
CA GLU A 270 16.23 5.30 14.55
C GLU A 270 16.73 3.96 15.09
N LEU A 271 16.62 2.88 14.30
CA LEU A 271 17.12 1.57 14.69
C LEU A 271 18.66 1.53 14.62
N PRO A 272 19.33 0.85 15.57
CA PRO A 272 20.79 0.81 15.64
C PRO A 272 21.49 0.36 14.35
N ASP A 273 20.98 -0.65 13.66
CA ASP A 273 21.60 -1.17 12.44
C ASP A 273 21.43 -0.18 11.26
N GLU A 274 20.27 0.48 11.14
CA GLU A 274 20.02 1.55 10.16
C GLU A 274 20.88 2.80 10.41
N ILE A 275 21.05 3.22 11.66
CA ILE A 275 21.94 4.34 12.02
C ILE A 275 23.39 4.04 11.61
N ALA A 276 23.85 2.81 11.87
CA ALA A 276 25.19 2.39 11.48
C ALA A 276 25.34 2.35 9.94
N ALA A 277 24.33 1.86 9.23
CA ALA A 277 24.31 1.83 7.77
C ALA A 277 24.32 3.24 7.16
N GLN A 278 23.56 4.19 7.70
CA GLN A 278 23.57 5.58 7.25
C GLN A 278 24.96 6.23 7.43
N GLN A 279 25.61 6.02 8.57
CA GLN A 279 26.97 6.52 8.83
C GLN A 279 28.00 5.94 7.85
N LEU A 280 27.87 4.66 7.50
CA LEU A 280 28.68 4.03 6.46
C LEU A 280 28.38 4.64 5.08
N GLY A 281 27.11 4.91 4.77
CA GLY A 281 26.69 5.58 3.55
C GLY A 281 27.35 6.95 3.38
N GLU A 282 27.32 7.77 4.42
CA GLU A 282 27.98 9.08 4.44
C GLU A 282 29.51 8.95 4.32
N THR A 283 30.12 8.01 5.05
CA THR A 283 31.58 7.87 5.10
C THR A 283 32.16 7.31 3.81
N LEU A 284 31.50 6.30 3.22
CA LEU A 284 32.00 5.56 2.06
C LEU A 284 31.55 6.15 0.73
N TYR A 285 30.34 6.72 0.69
CA TYR A 285 29.72 7.19 -0.56
C TYR A 285 29.47 8.71 -0.57
N HIS A 286 29.69 9.42 0.55
CA HIS A 286 29.34 10.84 0.69
C HIS A 286 27.84 11.12 0.54
N GLU A 287 27.01 10.13 0.89
CA GLU A 287 25.56 10.16 0.75
C GLU A 287 24.89 10.03 2.13
N PRO A 288 24.60 11.15 2.82
CA PRO A 288 24.04 11.12 4.18
C PRO A 288 22.55 10.74 4.24
N ASN A 289 21.89 10.68 3.08
CA ASN A 289 20.45 10.44 2.96
C ASN A 289 20.12 8.99 2.56
N LEU A 290 21.09 8.06 2.63
CA LEU A 290 20.82 6.65 2.40
C LEU A 290 20.11 6.04 3.61
N GLY A 291 18.96 5.40 3.37
CA GLY A 291 18.19 4.69 4.38
C GLY A 291 16.74 5.15 4.46
N PRO A 292 15.98 4.68 5.45
CA PRO A 292 14.60 5.10 5.67
C PRO A 292 14.48 6.60 5.97
N GLU A 293 13.41 7.23 5.47
CA GLU A 293 13.08 8.64 5.74
C GLU A 293 11.84 8.79 6.64
N ASP A 294 11.59 7.85 7.54
CA ASP A 294 10.47 7.86 8.49
C ASP A 294 10.77 8.54 9.84
N GLY A 295 12.01 8.99 10.07
CA GLY A 295 12.39 9.69 11.31
C GLY A 295 11.82 11.11 11.45
N PRO A 296 11.87 11.70 12.66
CA PRO A 296 11.26 13.01 12.95
C PRO A 296 11.95 14.19 12.24
N SER A 297 13.19 14.05 11.82
CA SER A 297 13.99 15.12 11.18
C SER A 297 14.00 15.04 9.65
N THR A 298 13.23 14.12 9.07
CA THR A 298 13.21 13.88 7.62
C THR A 298 12.34 14.92 6.90
N PRO A 299 12.63 15.22 5.62
CA PRO A 299 11.91 16.24 4.86
C PRO A 299 10.49 15.82 4.46
N VAL A 300 10.14 14.55 4.63
CA VAL A 300 8.80 14.01 4.32
C VAL A 300 7.85 14.16 5.51
N GLY A 301 6.61 14.49 5.18
CA GLY A 301 5.51 14.61 6.13
C GLY A 301 5.07 13.27 6.73
N ASP A 302 4.20 13.36 7.73
CA ASP A 302 3.64 12.22 8.47
C ASP A 302 2.14 12.05 8.20
N LEU A 303 1.62 12.66 7.13
CA LEU A 303 0.20 12.70 6.76
C LEU A 303 -0.72 13.40 7.79
N ALA A 304 -0.22 13.92 8.91
CA ALA A 304 -1.04 14.58 9.93
C ALA A 304 -1.74 15.83 9.38
N SER A 305 -1.17 16.44 8.34
CA SER A 305 -1.76 17.57 7.62
C SER A 305 -3.13 17.25 6.99
N ALA A 306 -3.47 15.98 6.76
CA ALA A 306 -4.78 15.55 6.27
C ALA A 306 -5.89 15.64 7.34
N PHE A 307 -5.54 15.73 8.64
CA PHE A 307 -6.49 15.62 9.74
C PHE A 307 -6.91 16.97 10.33
N SER A 308 -8.16 17.04 10.80
CA SER A 308 -8.70 18.23 11.47
C SER A 308 -8.30 18.22 12.94
N VAL A 309 -7.47 19.20 13.35
CA VAL A 309 -7.08 19.40 14.75
C VAL A 309 -8.32 19.54 15.66
N GLY A 310 -9.38 20.19 15.18
CA GLY A 310 -10.62 20.33 15.94
C GLY A 310 -11.31 18.98 16.19
N ARG A 311 -11.28 18.06 15.21
CA ARG A 311 -11.84 16.71 15.37
C ARG A 311 -10.98 15.85 16.28
N LEU A 312 -9.66 15.86 16.07
CA LEU A 312 -8.71 15.11 16.90
C LEU A 312 -8.75 15.54 18.37
N ARG A 313 -8.99 16.82 18.66
CA ARG A 313 -9.13 17.35 20.03
C ARG A 313 -10.55 17.26 20.61
N GLY A 314 -11.50 16.64 19.90
CA GLY A 314 -12.90 16.52 20.34
C GLY A 314 -13.68 17.84 20.38
N MET A 315 -13.16 18.91 19.76
CA MET A 315 -13.84 20.21 19.66
C MET A 315 -14.92 20.21 18.57
N ILE A 316 -14.74 19.39 17.53
CA ILE A 316 -15.67 19.18 16.42
C ILE A 316 -15.98 17.69 16.36
N GLN A 317 -17.23 17.32 16.13
CA GLN A 317 -17.61 15.91 16.02
C GLN A 317 -16.89 15.23 14.84
N PRO A 318 -16.48 13.95 14.99
CA PRO A 318 -15.97 13.17 13.87
C PRO A 318 -17.02 13.05 12.75
N LEU A 319 -16.56 12.92 11.51
CA LEU A 319 -17.45 12.74 10.36
C LEU A 319 -18.20 11.39 10.47
N PRO A 320 -19.52 11.38 10.23
CA PRO A 320 -20.26 10.13 10.23
C PRO A 320 -19.91 9.29 8.99
N ALA A 321 -20.01 7.97 9.11
CA ALA A 321 -19.65 7.00 8.06
C ALA A 321 -20.37 7.25 6.73
N ILE A 322 -21.55 7.87 6.74
CA ILE A 322 -22.31 8.20 5.52
C ILE A 322 -21.52 9.07 4.54
N TYR A 323 -20.49 9.81 4.99
CA TYR A 323 -19.60 10.58 4.11
C TYR A 323 -18.63 9.72 3.29
N ALA A 324 -18.34 8.50 3.74
CA ALA A 324 -17.46 7.56 3.05
C ALA A 324 -18.21 6.43 2.33
N LYS A 325 -19.49 6.22 2.66
CA LYS A 325 -20.28 5.13 2.08
C LYS A 325 -20.65 5.41 0.62
N ILE A 326 -20.37 4.44 -0.24
CA ILE A 326 -20.70 4.44 -1.66
C ILE A 326 -21.96 3.56 -1.86
N PRO A 327 -22.97 4.01 -2.61
CA PRO A 327 -24.16 3.19 -2.89
C PRO A 327 -23.81 1.87 -3.59
N GLU A 328 -24.44 0.76 -3.21
CA GLU A 328 -24.18 -0.56 -3.80
C GLU A 328 -24.42 -0.60 -5.32
N SER A 329 -25.41 0.16 -5.81
CA SER A 329 -25.67 0.32 -7.24
C SER A 329 -24.49 0.93 -7.98
N ASP A 330 -23.76 1.83 -7.32
CA ASP A 330 -22.60 2.49 -7.91
C ASP A 330 -21.38 1.58 -7.89
N ILE A 331 -21.35 0.50 -7.09
CA ILE A 331 -20.24 -0.45 -7.04
C ILE A 331 -20.44 -1.59 -8.05
N THR A 332 -21.68 -2.08 -8.15
CA THR A 332 -22.02 -3.28 -8.92
C THR A 332 -22.42 -3.02 -10.37
N THR A 333 -22.54 -1.75 -10.79
CA THR A 333 -22.95 -1.37 -12.14
C THR A 333 -21.99 -0.35 -12.74
N LEU A 334 -21.49 -0.65 -13.93
CA LEU A 334 -20.56 0.19 -14.68
C LEU A 334 -21.29 1.01 -15.77
N PRO A 335 -20.86 2.25 -16.08
CA PRO A 335 -19.76 2.96 -15.45
C PRO A 335 -20.13 3.57 -14.10
N HIS A 336 -19.16 3.61 -13.18
CA HIS A 336 -19.29 4.28 -11.90
C HIS A 336 -19.68 5.75 -12.11
N TRP A 337 -20.79 6.17 -11.53
CA TRP A 337 -21.31 7.55 -11.58
C TRP A 337 -21.50 8.18 -12.98
N GLY A 338 -21.58 7.39 -14.06
CA GLY A 338 -21.82 7.90 -15.42
C GLY A 338 -20.55 8.42 -16.14
N THR A 339 -20.67 9.47 -16.96
CA THR A 339 -19.59 9.90 -17.89
C THR A 339 -18.73 11.08 -17.41
N ASN A 340 -18.90 11.61 -16.18
CA ASN A 340 -18.10 12.74 -15.67
C ASN A 340 -18.02 12.82 -14.13
N PRO A 341 -17.31 11.90 -13.45
CA PRO A 341 -17.43 11.72 -12.01
C PRO A 341 -16.73 12.80 -11.15
N LEU A 342 -15.54 13.26 -11.55
CA LEU A 342 -14.67 14.08 -10.68
C LEU A 342 -15.25 15.46 -10.32
N LYS A 343 -15.91 16.13 -11.28
CA LYS A 343 -16.42 17.50 -11.06
C LYS A 343 -17.79 17.53 -10.39
N THR A 344 -18.62 16.50 -10.61
CA THR A 344 -20.00 16.46 -10.12
C THR A 344 -20.13 15.85 -8.73
N HIS A 345 -19.20 14.99 -8.30
CA HIS A 345 -19.33 14.23 -7.04
C HIS A 345 -18.33 14.63 -5.96
N LEU A 346 -17.04 14.81 -6.29
CA LEU A 346 -16.01 15.05 -5.26
C LEU A 346 -15.93 16.51 -4.82
N HIS A 347 -16.37 17.45 -5.66
CA HIS A 347 -16.28 18.91 -5.42
C HIS A 347 -14.87 19.40 -5.00
N ILE A 348 -13.83 18.61 -5.31
CA ILE A 348 -12.43 18.96 -5.13
C ILE A 348 -11.89 19.39 -6.49
N THR A 349 -11.20 20.52 -6.54
CA THR A 349 -10.47 20.97 -7.73
C THR A 349 -8.99 20.84 -7.45
N PRO A 350 -8.26 19.94 -8.13
CA PRO A 350 -6.80 19.85 -8.01
C PRO A 350 -6.14 21.20 -8.24
N THR A 351 -5.04 21.48 -7.54
CA THR A 351 -4.37 22.80 -7.63
C THR A 351 -3.69 23.08 -8.96
N ASP A 352 -3.50 22.06 -9.78
CA ASP A 352 -2.99 22.12 -11.14
C ASP A 352 -4.09 22.13 -12.21
N TYR A 353 -5.37 22.10 -11.81
CA TYR A 353 -6.48 22.22 -12.75
C TYR A 353 -6.37 23.51 -13.58
N GLY A 354 -6.34 23.35 -14.91
CA GLY A 354 -6.22 24.46 -15.86
C GLY A 354 -4.80 25.02 -16.05
N ARG A 355 -3.78 24.44 -15.41
CA ARG A 355 -2.37 24.79 -15.72
C ARG A 355 -1.98 24.20 -17.07
N LYS A 356 -1.23 24.99 -17.87
CA LYS A 356 -0.67 24.51 -19.12
C LYS A 356 0.36 23.41 -18.81
N ASN A 357 0.10 22.21 -19.30
CA ASN A 357 0.99 21.06 -19.12
C ASN A 357 1.57 20.62 -20.48
N PRO A 358 2.77 21.10 -20.88
CA PRO A 358 3.37 20.77 -22.17
C PRO A 358 4.02 19.39 -22.12
N ILE A 359 3.22 18.35 -22.38
CA ILE A 359 3.70 16.96 -22.52
C ILE A 359 4.73 16.91 -23.67
N PRO A 360 5.92 16.31 -23.47
CA PRO A 360 6.89 16.11 -24.55
C PRO A 360 6.28 15.36 -25.74
N THR A 361 6.59 15.79 -26.96
CA THR A 361 5.98 15.22 -28.18
C THR A 361 6.37 13.77 -28.45
N ASP A 362 7.46 13.32 -27.83
CA ASP A 362 8.00 11.96 -27.91
C ASP A 362 7.61 11.08 -26.70
N PHE A 363 6.84 11.61 -25.75
CA PHE A 363 6.31 10.81 -24.64
C PHE A 363 5.23 9.83 -25.13
N ASN A 364 5.30 8.57 -24.70
CA ASN A 364 4.36 7.51 -25.07
C ASN A 364 3.70 6.93 -23.80
N PRO A 365 2.45 7.31 -23.46
CA PRO A 365 1.72 6.88 -22.26
C PRO A 365 1.18 5.44 -22.35
N ARG A 366 1.81 4.55 -23.12
CA ARG A 366 1.29 3.17 -23.28
C ARG A 366 2.03 2.23 -22.35
N PRO A 367 1.33 1.27 -21.71
CA PRO A 367 -0.10 0.90 -21.87
C PRO A 367 -1.11 1.74 -21.05
N SER A 368 -2.41 1.69 -21.39
CA SER A 368 -3.49 2.41 -20.66
C SER A 368 -4.22 1.50 -19.66
N SER A 369 -4.62 2.06 -18.53
CA SER A 369 -5.40 1.43 -17.44
C SER A 369 -6.93 1.49 -17.62
N GLU A 370 -7.45 2.14 -18.67
CA GLU A 370 -8.91 2.28 -18.93
C GLU A 370 -9.40 1.55 -20.21
N PRO A 371 -9.11 0.25 -20.40
CA PRO A 371 -9.50 -0.48 -21.61
C PRO A 371 -11.03 -0.60 -21.78
N GLY A 372 -11.78 -0.55 -20.68
CA GLY A 372 -13.24 -0.58 -20.62
C GLY A 372 -13.91 0.76 -20.93
N PHE A 373 -13.18 1.88 -20.85
CA PHE A 373 -13.72 3.20 -21.17
C PHE A 373 -13.56 3.49 -22.67
N ILE A 374 -14.67 3.68 -23.37
CA ILE A 374 -14.65 4.21 -24.73
C ILE A 374 -14.84 5.71 -24.61
N PRO A 375 -13.78 6.53 -24.75
CA PRO A 375 -13.95 7.97 -24.69
C PRO A 375 -14.95 8.41 -25.78
N PRO A 376 -15.81 9.40 -25.49
CA PRO A 376 -16.70 9.94 -26.50
C PRO A 376 -15.86 10.40 -27.70
N PRO A 377 -16.36 10.24 -28.94
CA PRO A 377 -15.62 10.67 -30.13
C PRO A 377 -15.24 12.14 -29.97
N SER A 378 -13.95 12.43 -30.10
CA SER A 378 -13.42 13.80 -30.05
C SER A 378 -14.18 14.68 -31.02
N SER A 379 -14.87 15.70 -30.50
CA SER A 379 -15.56 16.72 -31.29
C SER A 379 -14.59 17.69 -31.95
#